data_AF-A0A523Y3T6-F1
#
_entry.id   AF-A0A523Y3T6-F1
#
_cell.length_a   1.000
_cell.length_b   1.000
_cell.length_c   1.000
_cell.angle_alpha   90.00
_cell.angle_beta   90.00
_cell.angle_gamma   90.00
#
_symmetry.space_group_name_H-M   'P 1'
#
loop_
_entity.id
_entity.type
_entity.pdbx_description
1 polymer ?
#
loop_
_entity_poly.entity_id
_entity_poly.type
_entity_poly.pdbx_seq_one_letter_code
_entity_poly.pdbx_strand_id
1 'polypeptide(L)'
;DKSNWREEVARVWKPQLIGIKRLGLPAVLGLRDPQHVLEDLQERLGLTLFEIPTLPPSLPGLRLEVILRRRALKSGVHFIEGPRVVGRIDGRSDGRRVSGVVLQTVGGPRVQTADVVILATGGILNGGLVFQQDGRVQESVFDLPVNYDQGRGYWTTTSPIDSQPYSGYGLMVNDLMQPLDAKGAPIFENLYVAGGLLGGVDRTMEGSRQGIDLATAYRAVEVALG
;
A
#
# COMPACT_ATOMS: atom_id res chain seq x y z
N ASP A 1 13.79 -25.47 -18.61
CA ASP A 1 14.53 -25.27 -19.87
C ASP A 1 14.75 -23.76 -20.14
N LYS A 2 15.63 -23.11 -19.38
CA LYS A 2 15.76 -21.62 -19.33
C LYS A 2 17.20 -21.09 -19.17
N SER A 3 18.23 -21.92 -19.36
CA SER A 3 19.64 -21.49 -19.19
C SER A 3 20.22 -20.78 -20.43
N ASN A 4 19.67 -21.01 -21.62
CA ASN A 4 20.28 -20.60 -22.90
C ASN A 4 20.28 -19.07 -23.15
N TRP A 5 19.30 -18.32 -22.63
CA TRP A 5 19.21 -16.89 -22.97
C TRP A 5 20.33 -16.04 -22.35
N ARG A 6 20.84 -16.41 -21.16
CA ARG A 6 21.92 -15.66 -20.47
C ARG A 6 23.24 -15.79 -21.20
N GLU A 7 23.50 -16.96 -21.76
CA GLU A 7 24.64 -17.24 -22.64
C GLU A 7 24.57 -16.40 -23.90
N GLU A 8 23.41 -16.39 -24.54
CA GLU A 8 23.19 -15.61 -25.75
C GLU A 8 23.32 -14.10 -25.51
N VAL A 9 22.74 -13.58 -24.43
CA VAL A 9 22.89 -12.18 -24.02
C VAL A 9 24.36 -11.84 -23.80
N ALA A 10 25.09 -12.67 -23.04
CA ALA A 10 26.51 -12.43 -22.81
C ALA A 10 27.32 -12.44 -24.12
N ARG A 11 27.06 -13.38 -25.01
CA ARG A 11 27.71 -13.49 -26.33
C ARG A 11 27.49 -12.24 -27.17
N VAL A 12 26.26 -11.71 -27.21
CA VAL A 12 25.90 -10.55 -28.03
C VAL A 12 26.38 -9.24 -27.42
N TRP A 13 26.32 -9.10 -26.09
CA TRP A 13 26.60 -7.83 -25.41
C TRP A 13 28.08 -7.61 -25.12
N LYS A 14 28.83 -8.66 -24.75
CA LYS A 14 30.23 -8.52 -24.30
C LYS A 14 31.14 -7.75 -25.27
N PRO A 15 31.07 -7.93 -26.60
CA PRO A 15 31.87 -7.14 -27.55
C PRO A 15 31.53 -5.64 -27.55
N GLN A 16 30.30 -5.27 -27.19
CA GLN A 16 29.80 -3.89 -27.20
C GLN A 16 30.09 -3.14 -25.89
N LEU A 17 30.46 -3.87 -24.83
CA LEU A 17 30.61 -3.34 -23.47
C LEU A 17 32.08 -3.21 -23.03
N ILE A 18 33.02 -3.19 -23.98
CA ILE A 18 34.46 -3.04 -23.69
C ILE A 18 34.71 -1.70 -22.98
N GLY A 19 35.41 -1.76 -21.85
CA GLY A 19 35.72 -0.59 -21.02
C GLY A 19 34.58 -0.12 -20.11
N ILE A 20 33.38 -0.72 -20.21
CA ILE A 20 32.24 -0.41 -19.34
C ILE A 20 32.36 -1.17 -18.02
N LYS A 21 32.30 -0.46 -16.90
CA LYS A 21 32.39 -1.05 -15.54
C LYS A 21 31.05 -1.36 -14.91
N ARG A 22 30.00 -0.63 -15.29
CA ARG A 22 28.65 -0.74 -14.74
C ARG A 22 27.62 -0.60 -15.85
N LEU A 23 26.59 -1.43 -15.82
CA LEU A 23 25.48 -1.38 -16.76
C LEU A 23 24.16 -1.41 -15.99
N GLY A 24 23.36 -0.36 -16.19
CA GLY A 24 21.99 -0.29 -15.70
C GLY A 24 21.03 -0.91 -16.70
N LEU A 25 20.24 -1.88 -16.25
CA LEU A 25 19.21 -2.52 -17.07
C LEU A 25 17.83 -2.05 -16.59
N PRO A 26 16.83 -1.93 -17.47
CA PRO A 26 15.45 -1.94 -16.98
C PRO A 26 15.24 -3.19 -16.12
N ALA A 27 14.37 -3.14 -15.12
CA ALA A 27 14.15 -4.28 -14.23
C ALA A 27 13.55 -5.50 -14.97
N VAL A 28 14.38 -6.32 -15.63
CA VAL A 28 13.98 -7.41 -16.54
C VAL A 28 14.51 -8.78 -16.13
N LEU A 29 15.19 -8.90 -14.99
CA LEU A 29 15.84 -10.16 -14.56
C LEU A 29 14.85 -11.23 -14.06
N GLY A 30 13.55 -11.00 -14.29
CA GLY A 30 12.48 -11.95 -14.00
C GLY A 30 11.99 -11.91 -12.55
N LEU A 31 10.87 -12.60 -12.29
CA LEU A 31 10.24 -12.66 -10.96
C LEU A 31 10.83 -13.74 -10.04
N ARG A 32 11.52 -14.72 -10.62
CA ARG A 32 12.04 -15.90 -9.92
C ARG A 32 13.54 -15.86 -9.91
N ASP A 33 14.11 -15.96 -8.70
CA ASP A 33 15.54 -15.98 -8.47
C ASP A 33 16.35 -14.89 -9.21
N PRO A 34 15.94 -13.60 -9.10
CA PRO A 34 16.59 -12.52 -9.83
C PRO A 34 18.04 -12.31 -9.38
N GLN A 35 18.37 -12.68 -8.15
CA GLN A 35 19.73 -12.58 -7.61
C GLN A 35 20.67 -13.55 -8.35
N HIS A 36 20.31 -14.81 -8.50
CA HIS A 36 21.11 -15.76 -9.28
C HIS A 36 21.24 -15.35 -10.76
N VAL A 37 20.18 -14.79 -11.35
CA VAL A 37 20.23 -14.26 -12.73
C VAL A 37 21.20 -13.09 -12.83
N LEU A 38 21.17 -12.16 -11.88
CA LEU A 38 22.08 -11.03 -11.80
C LEU A 38 23.54 -11.49 -11.68
N GLU A 39 23.81 -12.40 -10.74
CA GLU A 39 25.14 -12.93 -10.47
C GLU A 39 25.74 -13.65 -11.70
N ASP A 40 24.98 -14.53 -12.35
CA ASP A 40 25.42 -15.25 -13.56
C ASP A 40 25.72 -14.29 -14.73
N LEU A 41 24.89 -13.26 -14.94
CA LEU A 41 25.14 -12.28 -15.99
C LEU A 41 26.36 -11.38 -15.68
N GLN A 42 26.54 -10.98 -14.42
CA GLN A 42 27.74 -10.22 -14.02
C GLN A 42 29.02 -11.02 -14.25
N GLU A 43 29.02 -12.30 -13.89
CA GLU A 43 30.16 -13.20 -14.11
C GLU A 43 30.50 -13.33 -15.60
N ARG A 44 29.48 -13.56 -16.45
CA ARG A 44 29.66 -13.74 -17.90
C ARG A 44 30.14 -12.46 -18.59
N LEU A 45 29.61 -11.31 -18.20
CA LEU A 45 29.93 -10.00 -18.79
C LEU A 45 31.21 -9.38 -18.21
N GLY A 46 31.59 -9.73 -16.97
CA GLY A 46 32.76 -9.17 -16.28
C GLY A 46 32.56 -7.72 -15.81
N LEU A 47 31.33 -7.32 -15.50
CA LEU A 47 30.96 -5.96 -15.08
C LEU A 47 29.86 -5.98 -14.02
N THR A 48 29.65 -4.87 -13.32
CA THR A 48 28.55 -4.73 -12.34
C THR A 48 27.23 -4.42 -13.04
N LEU A 49 26.18 -5.15 -12.69
CA LEU A 49 24.81 -4.94 -13.16
C LEU A 49 23.94 -4.39 -12.03
N PHE A 50 23.00 -3.52 -12.39
CA PHE A 50 21.92 -3.12 -11.51
C PHE A 50 20.64 -2.88 -12.31
N GLU A 51 19.49 -3.08 -11.67
CA GLU A 51 18.20 -2.81 -12.30
C GLU A 51 17.71 -1.40 -11.95
N ILE A 52 17.20 -0.72 -12.97
CA ILE A 52 16.49 0.55 -12.89
C ILE A 52 15.00 0.20 -12.82
N PRO A 53 14.30 0.56 -11.73
CA PRO A 53 12.87 0.33 -11.61
C PRO A 53 12.10 0.92 -12.80
N THR A 54 11.23 0.11 -13.39
CA THR A 54 10.34 0.55 -14.48
C THR A 54 9.03 1.11 -13.93
N LEU A 55 8.27 1.78 -14.80
CA LEU A 55 6.91 2.22 -14.51
C LEU A 55 6.04 1.07 -13.97
N PRO A 56 5.01 1.37 -13.15
CA PRO A 56 4.09 0.36 -12.65
C PRO A 56 3.43 -0.48 -13.77
N PRO A 57 3.26 -1.80 -13.59
CA PRO A 57 3.71 -2.60 -12.45
C PRO A 57 5.24 -2.77 -12.42
N SER A 58 5.86 -2.45 -11.28
CA SER A 58 7.32 -2.50 -11.14
C SER A 58 7.78 -3.88 -10.69
N LEU A 59 8.67 -4.52 -11.47
CA LEU A 59 9.18 -5.88 -11.17
C LEU A 59 9.85 -6.00 -9.79
N PRO A 60 10.68 -5.05 -9.33
CA PRO A 60 11.20 -5.04 -7.96
C PRO A 60 10.11 -5.00 -6.90
N GLY A 61 9.06 -4.22 -7.12
CA GLY A 61 7.89 -4.14 -6.23
C GLY A 61 7.13 -5.47 -6.16
N LEU A 62 6.92 -6.14 -7.29
CA LEU A 62 6.31 -7.47 -7.33
C LEU A 62 7.15 -8.53 -6.61
N ARG A 63 8.48 -8.49 -6.75
CA ARG A 63 9.38 -9.39 -6.00
C ARG A 63 9.27 -9.16 -4.49
N LEU A 64 9.21 -7.90 -4.06
CA LEU A 64 9.03 -7.54 -2.66
C LEU A 64 7.68 -8.05 -2.12
N GLU A 65 6.58 -7.84 -2.86
CA GLU A 65 5.25 -8.35 -2.51
C GLU A 65 5.24 -9.87 -2.34
N VAL A 66 5.83 -10.62 -3.28
CA VAL A 66 5.95 -12.08 -3.19
C VAL A 66 6.72 -12.53 -1.94
N ILE A 67 7.82 -11.85 -1.59
CA ILE A 67 8.62 -12.19 -0.41
C ILE A 67 7.82 -11.92 0.87
N LEU A 68 7.22 -10.74 0.99
CA LEU A 68 6.43 -10.34 2.15
C LEU A 68 5.20 -11.23 2.34
N ARG A 69 4.46 -11.51 1.27
CA ARG A 69 3.29 -12.39 1.29
C ARG A 69 3.64 -13.81 1.72
N ARG A 70 4.73 -14.37 1.19
CA ARG A 70 5.23 -15.70 1.62
C ARG A 70 5.62 -15.71 3.09
N ARG A 71 6.28 -14.65 3.58
CA ARG A 71 6.65 -14.53 4.99
C ARG A 71 5.41 -14.45 5.89
N ALA A 72 4.42 -13.64 5.51
CA ALA A 72 3.16 -13.52 6.23
C ALA A 72 2.41 -14.87 6.32
N LEU A 73 2.27 -15.58 5.20
CA LEU A 73 1.66 -16.93 5.19
C LEU A 73 2.40 -17.90 6.12
N LYS A 74 3.74 -17.93 6.06
CA LYS A 74 4.56 -18.76 6.95
C LYS A 74 4.42 -18.38 8.44
N SER A 75 4.07 -17.13 8.73
CA SER A 75 3.79 -16.65 10.08
C SER A 75 2.33 -16.85 10.51
N GLY A 76 1.49 -17.51 9.70
CA GLY A 76 0.09 -17.81 10.05
C GLY A 76 -0.92 -16.72 9.67
N VAL A 77 -0.53 -15.72 8.86
CA VAL A 77 -1.47 -14.71 8.34
C VAL A 77 -2.44 -15.36 7.35
N HIS A 78 -3.73 -15.11 7.55
CA HIS A 78 -4.79 -15.57 6.66
C HIS A 78 -5.20 -14.42 5.73
N PHE A 79 -5.10 -14.64 4.41
CA PHE A 79 -5.51 -13.66 3.41
C PHE A 79 -6.92 -13.97 2.91
N ILE A 80 -7.78 -12.96 2.92
CA ILE A 80 -9.11 -13.00 2.29
C ILE A 80 -9.14 -11.90 1.24
N GLU A 81 -9.18 -12.30 -0.04
CA GLU A 81 -9.11 -11.38 -1.18
C GLU A 81 -10.39 -11.46 -2.01
N GLY A 82 -10.83 -10.31 -2.54
CA GLY A 82 -11.98 -10.21 -3.45
C GLY A 82 -13.23 -9.55 -2.83
N PRO A 83 -13.71 -9.95 -1.64
CA PRO A 83 -14.89 -9.35 -1.03
C PRO A 83 -14.71 -7.86 -0.70
N ARG A 84 -15.76 -7.07 -0.94
CA ARG A 84 -15.89 -5.75 -0.30
C ARG A 84 -16.13 -5.95 1.20
N VAL A 85 -15.58 -5.07 2.02
CA VAL A 85 -15.69 -5.13 3.47
C VAL A 85 -16.56 -3.98 3.99
N VAL A 86 -17.41 -4.26 4.97
CA VAL A 86 -18.19 -3.27 5.73
C VAL A 86 -17.87 -3.43 7.21
N GLY A 87 -17.62 -2.32 7.90
CA GLY A 87 -17.31 -2.30 9.32
C GLY A 87 -18.49 -2.75 10.18
N ARG A 88 -18.20 -3.40 11.30
CA ARG A 88 -19.21 -3.83 12.27
C ARG A 88 -18.95 -3.18 13.63
N ILE A 89 -19.90 -2.38 14.09
CA ILE A 89 -19.85 -1.69 15.39
C ILE A 89 -20.45 -2.60 16.48
N ASP A 90 -19.87 -2.61 17.68
CA ASP A 90 -20.43 -3.30 18.83
C ASP A 90 -21.50 -2.43 19.53
N GLY A 91 -22.77 -2.75 19.31
CA GLY A 91 -23.88 -2.05 19.95
C GLY A 91 -23.93 -2.22 21.48
N ARG A 92 -23.24 -3.21 22.06
CA ARG A 92 -23.16 -3.37 23.53
C ARG A 92 -22.16 -2.42 24.19
N SER A 93 -21.33 -1.76 23.38
CA SER A 93 -20.31 -0.80 23.81
C SER A 93 -20.76 0.66 23.72
N ASP A 94 -22.07 0.91 23.57
CA ASP A 94 -22.62 2.22 23.18
C ASP A 94 -22.02 2.77 21.88
N GLY A 95 -21.57 1.87 21.00
CA GLY A 95 -20.92 2.23 19.74
C GLY A 95 -19.46 2.67 19.85
N ARG A 96 -18.82 2.57 21.02
CA ARG A 96 -17.41 2.98 21.23
C ARG A 96 -16.39 1.95 20.77
N ARG A 97 -16.82 0.76 20.36
CA ARG A 97 -15.95 -0.32 19.90
C ARG A 97 -16.44 -0.91 18.59
N VAL A 98 -15.50 -1.44 17.81
CA VAL A 98 -15.79 -2.30 16.67
C VAL A 98 -15.77 -3.76 17.11
N SER A 99 -16.63 -4.58 16.51
CA SER A 99 -16.68 -6.04 16.74
C SER A 99 -16.06 -6.85 15.59
N GLY A 100 -15.58 -6.16 14.55
CA GLY A 100 -14.97 -6.74 13.37
C GLY A 100 -15.55 -6.18 12.08
N VAL A 101 -15.70 -7.03 11.07
CA VAL A 101 -16.16 -6.65 9.73
C VAL A 101 -17.10 -7.68 9.11
N VAL A 102 -17.81 -7.27 8.07
CA VAL A 102 -18.67 -8.11 7.23
C VAL A 102 -18.10 -8.14 5.81
N LEU A 103 -17.76 -9.33 5.35
CA LEU A 103 -17.29 -9.61 4.00
C LEU A 103 -18.49 -9.82 3.08
N GLN A 104 -18.59 -9.00 2.03
CA GLN A 104 -19.61 -9.13 0.98
C GLN A 104 -19.14 -10.16 -0.05
N THR A 105 -19.50 -11.42 0.15
CA THR A 105 -19.13 -12.53 -0.74
C THR A 105 -20.27 -12.90 -1.69
N VAL A 106 -19.96 -13.58 -2.80
CA VAL A 106 -20.97 -14.06 -3.77
C VAL A 106 -21.99 -14.99 -3.10
N GLY A 107 -21.58 -15.77 -2.11
CA GLY A 107 -22.45 -16.67 -1.34
C GLY A 107 -23.21 -16.01 -0.19
N GLY A 108 -23.22 -14.67 -0.13
CA GLY A 108 -23.83 -13.89 0.95
C GLY A 108 -22.81 -13.29 1.93
N PRO A 109 -23.28 -12.43 2.84
CA PRO A 109 -22.41 -11.75 3.81
C PRO A 109 -21.81 -12.75 4.81
N ARG A 110 -20.50 -12.64 5.07
CA ARG A 110 -19.80 -13.42 6.10
C ARG A 110 -19.23 -12.50 7.16
N VAL A 111 -19.48 -12.82 8.42
CA VAL A 111 -18.96 -12.05 9.56
C VAL A 111 -17.55 -12.52 9.89
N GLN A 112 -16.63 -11.57 10.04
CA GLN A 112 -15.33 -11.78 10.65
C GLN A 112 -15.25 -10.96 11.94
N THR A 113 -15.18 -11.63 13.08
CA THR A 113 -15.03 -10.97 14.39
C THR A 113 -13.57 -10.69 14.68
N ALA A 114 -13.29 -9.60 15.39
CA ALA A 114 -11.95 -9.24 15.85
C ALA A 114 -12.01 -8.35 17.10
N ASP A 115 -11.07 -8.54 18.02
CA ASP A 115 -10.91 -7.70 19.21
C ASP A 115 -10.25 -6.35 18.89
N VAL A 116 -9.44 -6.33 17.83
CA VAL A 116 -8.74 -5.15 17.31
C VAL A 116 -8.84 -5.13 15.78
N VAL A 117 -9.03 -3.94 15.21
CA VAL A 117 -9.04 -3.74 13.75
C VAL A 117 -8.03 -2.66 13.39
N ILE A 118 -7.22 -2.92 12.36
CA ILE A 118 -6.34 -1.91 11.75
C ILE A 118 -6.85 -1.65 10.33
N LEU A 119 -7.21 -0.40 10.07
CA LEU A 119 -7.70 0.09 8.80
C LEU A 119 -6.52 0.59 7.95
N ALA A 120 -6.09 -0.24 7.01
CA ALA A 120 -5.01 0.03 6.06
C ALA A 120 -5.51 -0.06 4.60
N THR A 121 -6.71 0.48 4.33
CA THR A 121 -7.40 0.40 3.03
C THR A 121 -6.82 1.34 1.97
N GLY A 122 -5.88 2.21 2.35
CA GLY A 122 -5.23 3.17 1.48
C GLY A 122 -6.17 4.29 1.01
N GLY A 123 -5.61 5.30 0.35
CA GLY A 123 -6.39 6.48 -0.06
C GLY A 123 -7.25 6.22 -1.30
N ILE A 124 -7.46 7.28 -2.08
CA ILE A 124 -8.32 7.32 -3.27
C ILE A 124 -8.05 6.16 -4.24
N LEU A 125 -6.79 5.97 -4.64
CA LEU A 125 -6.41 4.97 -5.65
C LEU A 125 -6.60 3.52 -5.18
N ASN A 126 -6.65 3.29 -3.87
CA ASN A 126 -6.74 1.96 -3.26
C ASN A 126 -8.14 1.63 -2.74
N GLY A 127 -9.10 2.57 -2.86
CA GLY A 127 -10.50 2.35 -2.52
C GLY A 127 -10.85 2.51 -1.04
N GLY A 128 -9.95 3.01 -0.19
CA GLY A 128 -10.29 3.38 1.19
C GLY A 128 -11.01 4.73 1.29
N LEU A 129 -10.82 5.63 0.33
CA LEU A 129 -11.61 6.85 0.18
C LEU A 129 -12.45 6.80 -1.09
N VAL A 130 -13.77 7.01 -0.95
CA VAL A 130 -14.74 6.98 -2.04
C VAL A 130 -15.25 8.39 -2.30
N PHE A 131 -15.02 8.87 -3.52
CA PHE A 131 -15.41 10.19 -3.97
C PHE A 131 -16.78 10.08 -4.64
N GLN A 132 -17.81 10.61 -3.99
CA GLN A 132 -19.19 10.52 -4.43
C GLN A 132 -19.51 11.61 -5.46
N GLN A 133 -20.49 11.33 -6.34
CA GLN A 133 -20.93 12.31 -7.34
C GLN A 133 -21.60 13.54 -6.73
N ASP A 134 -22.17 13.39 -5.53
CA ASP A 134 -22.80 14.47 -4.77
C ASP A 134 -21.78 15.40 -4.06
N GLY A 135 -20.48 15.17 -4.25
CA GLY A 135 -19.41 16.00 -3.68
C GLY A 135 -18.98 15.59 -2.26
N ARG A 136 -19.42 14.42 -1.76
CA ARG A 136 -18.89 13.85 -0.51
C ARG A 136 -17.66 12.98 -0.75
N VAL A 137 -16.78 12.92 0.25
CA VAL A 137 -15.70 11.93 0.33
C VAL A 137 -15.93 11.08 1.56
N GLN A 138 -15.96 9.75 1.39
CA GLN A 138 -16.31 8.80 2.44
C GLN A 138 -15.22 7.75 2.64
N GLU A 139 -14.97 7.39 3.89
CA GLU A 139 -14.18 6.19 4.20
C GLU A 139 -15.03 4.93 3.92
N SER A 140 -14.43 3.94 3.26
CA SER A 140 -15.19 2.88 2.59
C SER A 140 -15.70 1.74 3.48
N VAL A 141 -15.21 1.61 4.72
CA VAL A 141 -15.49 0.48 5.61
C VAL A 141 -16.42 0.87 6.76
N PHE A 142 -16.07 1.88 7.55
CA PHE A 142 -16.75 2.31 8.77
C PHE A 142 -17.47 3.67 8.63
N ASP A 143 -17.43 4.30 7.46
CA ASP A 143 -17.99 5.65 7.20
C ASP A 143 -17.42 6.71 8.16
N LEU A 144 -16.11 6.61 8.41
CA LEU A 144 -15.37 7.55 9.27
C LEU A 144 -15.30 8.94 8.62
N PRO A 145 -15.28 10.02 9.44
CA PRO A 145 -15.20 11.38 8.94
C PRO A 145 -13.84 11.62 8.26
N VAL A 146 -13.92 11.97 6.99
CA VAL A 146 -12.75 12.35 6.19
C VAL A 146 -12.52 13.86 6.31
N ASN A 147 -11.28 14.27 6.51
CA ASN A 147 -10.88 15.67 6.36
C ASN A 147 -10.63 15.96 4.88
N TYR A 148 -11.48 16.80 4.28
CA TYR A 148 -11.40 17.19 2.87
C TYR A 148 -12.06 18.55 2.62
N ASP A 149 -11.71 19.20 1.53
CA ASP A 149 -12.34 20.47 1.15
C ASP A 149 -13.74 20.25 0.56
N GLN A 150 -14.72 20.98 1.09
CA GLN A 150 -16.10 20.89 0.64
C GLN A 150 -16.27 21.50 -0.75
N GLY A 151 -16.87 20.74 -1.65
CA GLY A 151 -17.11 21.17 -3.03
C GLY A 151 -16.07 20.64 -4.01
N ARG A 152 -16.57 19.94 -5.04
CA ARG A 152 -15.74 19.24 -6.03
C ARG A 152 -14.74 20.13 -6.77
N GLY A 153 -15.06 21.41 -6.94
CA GLY A 153 -14.21 22.39 -7.63
C GLY A 153 -12.89 22.68 -6.92
N TYR A 154 -12.78 22.34 -5.64
CA TYR A 154 -11.58 22.59 -4.84
C TYR A 154 -10.66 21.37 -4.74
N TRP A 155 -11.05 20.21 -5.30
CA TRP A 155 -10.31 18.97 -5.10
C TRP A 155 -9.01 18.87 -5.90
N THR A 156 -8.91 19.63 -6.98
CA THR A 156 -7.80 19.57 -7.93
C THR A 156 -7.31 20.97 -8.22
N THR A 157 -6.01 21.11 -8.48
CA THR A 157 -5.48 22.32 -9.11
C THR A 157 -5.57 22.21 -10.63
N THR A 158 -5.32 23.32 -11.32
CA THR A 158 -5.37 23.36 -12.79
C THR A 158 -4.23 22.58 -13.45
N SER A 159 -3.04 22.60 -12.83
CA SER A 159 -1.85 21.94 -13.35
C SER A 159 -1.80 20.49 -12.86
N PRO A 160 -1.65 19.50 -13.75
CA PRO A 160 -1.60 18.09 -13.36
C PRO A 160 -0.30 17.69 -12.65
N ILE A 161 0.72 18.55 -12.65
CA ILE A 161 2.02 18.30 -12.01
C ILE A 161 2.15 18.98 -10.64
N ASP A 162 1.19 19.83 -10.28
CA ASP A 162 1.18 20.49 -8.98
C ASP A 162 0.67 19.51 -7.92
N SER A 163 1.00 19.81 -6.66
CA SER A 163 0.35 19.16 -5.53
C SER A 163 -1.17 19.34 -5.65
N GLN A 164 -1.90 18.24 -5.51
CA GLN A 164 -3.35 18.23 -5.63
C GLN A 164 -3.96 18.30 -4.22
N PRO A 165 -4.99 19.14 -3.99
CA PRO A 165 -5.66 19.22 -2.69
C PRO A 165 -6.12 17.85 -2.18
N TYR A 166 -6.65 17.02 -3.08
CA TYR A 166 -7.07 15.65 -2.74
C TYR A 166 -5.95 14.77 -2.17
N SER A 167 -4.68 15.08 -2.45
CA SER A 167 -3.55 14.30 -1.94
C SER A 167 -3.48 14.34 -0.42
N GLY A 168 -3.92 15.44 0.20
CA GLY A 168 -3.96 15.63 1.65
C GLY A 168 -5.26 15.15 2.30
N TYR A 169 -6.24 14.65 1.55
CA TYR A 169 -7.50 14.18 2.14
C TYR A 169 -7.33 12.82 2.80
N GLY A 170 -7.99 12.64 3.94
CA GLY A 170 -7.92 11.40 4.69
C GLY A 170 -8.46 11.55 6.11
N LEU A 171 -8.22 10.53 6.92
CA LEU A 171 -8.62 10.53 8.32
C LEU A 171 -7.61 11.28 9.18
N MET A 172 -8.13 11.99 10.18
CA MET A 172 -7.34 12.52 11.29
C MET A 172 -7.22 11.44 12.37
N VAL A 173 -6.04 11.31 12.96
CA VAL A 173 -5.75 10.34 14.02
C VAL A 173 -5.03 10.99 15.19
N ASN A 174 -5.13 10.40 16.38
CA ASN A 174 -4.26 10.74 17.53
C ASN A 174 -2.92 10.00 17.47
N ASP A 175 -2.06 10.22 18.47
CA ASP A 175 -0.74 9.57 18.63
C ASP A 175 -0.80 8.04 18.85
N LEU A 176 -2.01 7.52 19.10
CA LEU A 176 -2.31 6.10 19.19
C LEU A 176 -2.88 5.55 17.88
N MET A 177 -2.87 6.33 16.80
CA MET A 177 -3.42 5.95 15.49
C MET A 177 -4.93 5.69 15.48
N GLN A 178 -5.69 6.17 16.47
CA GLN A 178 -7.15 6.03 16.50
C GLN A 178 -7.80 7.14 15.67
N PRO A 179 -8.83 6.84 14.85
CA PRO A 179 -9.52 7.84 14.06
C PRO A 179 -10.32 8.81 14.94
N LEU A 180 -10.31 10.08 14.58
CA LEU A 180 -10.94 11.16 15.33
C LEU A 180 -12.25 11.63 14.70
N ASP A 181 -13.18 12.05 15.54
CA ASP A 181 -14.40 12.73 15.13
C ASP A 181 -14.14 14.21 14.78
N ALA A 182 -15.18 14.93 14.36
CA ALA A 182 -15.09 16.36 14.04
C ALA A 182 -14.71 17.25 15.24
N LYS A 183 -14.78 16.75 16.47
CA LYS A 183 -14.37 17.43 17.70
C LYS A 183 -12.96 17.03 18.15
N GLY A 184 -12.28 16.15 17.42
CA GLY A 184 -10.96 15.63 17.76
C GLY A 184 -10.97 14.52 18.81
N ALA A 185 -12.12 13.94 19.13
CA ALA A 185 -12.22 12.82 20.07
C ALA A 185 -12.09 11.46 19.33
N PRO A 186 -11.43 10.45 19.91
CA PRO A 186 -11.39 9.11 19.32
C PRO A 186 -12.79 8.52 19.13
N ILE A 187 -13.06 7.99 17.93
CA ILE A 187 -14.36 7.40 17.59
C ILE A 187 -14.51 6.00 18.18
N PHE A 188 -13.46 5.19 18.06
CA PHE A 188 -13.45 3.81 18.55
C PHE A 188 -12.20 3.53 19.38
N GLU A 189 -12.37 2.78 20.46
CA GLU A 189 -11.28 2.42 21.37
C GLU A 189 -10.31 1.40 20.75
N ASN A 190 -10.79 0.53 19.85
CA ASN A 190 -10.06 -0.62 19.31
C ASN A 190 -9.93 -0.62 17.77
N LEU A 191 -10.10 0.55 17.15
CA LEU A 191 -9.84 0.75 15.72
C LEU A 191 -8.65 1.67 15.54
N TYR A 192 -7.71 1.24 14.71
CA TYR A 192 -6.50 1.99 14.38
C TYR A 192 -6.42 2.21 12.88
N VAL A 193 -5.76 3.26 12.42
CA VAL A 193 -5.63 3.61 11.01
C VAL A 193 -4.15 3.67 10.65
N ALA A 194 -3.78 3.14 9.49
CA ALA A 194 -2.40 3.16 9.02
C ALA A 194 -2.29 3.44 7.51
N GLY A 195 -1.12 3.94 7.15
CA GLY A 195 -0.71 4.19 5.78
C GLY A 195 -1.59 5.19 5.08
N GLY A 196 -1.99 4.85 3.85
CA GLY A 196 -2.49 5.85 2.93
C GLY A 196 -3.88 6.42 3.14
N LEU A 197 -4.53 6.05 4.21
CA LEU A 197 -5.81 6.61 4.61
C LEU A 197 -5.65 7.87 5.49
N LEU A 198 -4.45 8.12 6.02
CA LEU A 198 -4.14 9.29 6.83
C LEU A 198 -4.14 10.56 5.97
N GLY A 199 -4.78 11.62 6.47
CA GLY A 199 -4.80 12.93 5.84
C GLY A 199 -3.62 13.82 6.24
N GLY A 200 -3.56 15.01 5.63
CA GLY A 200 -2.66 16.10 6.02
C GLY A 200 -1.31 16.16 5.29
N VAL A 201 -1.04 15.25 4.35
CA VAL A 201 0.26 15.14 3.66
C VAL A 201 0.10 14.81 2.18
N ASP A 202 0.85 15.47 1.30
CA ASP A 202 0.95 15.06 -0.10
C ASP A 202 2.09 14.05 -0.25
N ARG A 203 1.75 12.79 0.03
CA ARG A 203 2.71 11.68 0.07
C ARG A 203 3.37 11.38 -1.27
N THR A 204 2.81 11.88 -2.37
CA THR A 204 3.36 11.72 -3.72
C THR A 204 4.42 12.79 -3.95
N MET A 205 4.07 14.06 -3.73
CA MET A 205 5.00 15.18 -3.92
C MET A 205 6.17 15.16 -2.94
N GLU A 206 5.93 14.74 -1.69
CA GLU A 206 6.98 14.59 -0.68
C GLU A 206 7.90 13.39 -0.93
N GLY A 207 7.47 12.42 -1.75
CA GLY A 207 8.16 11.12 -1.87
C GLY A 207 8.13 10.28 -0.58
N SER A 208 7.17 10.55 0.32
CA SER A 208 7.12 9.98 1.67
C SER A 208 6.23 8.74 1.81
N ARG A 209 5.56 8.31 0.73
CA ARG A 209 4.51 7.27 0.73
C ARG A 209 4.86 6.00 1.52
N GLN A 210 5.89 5.26 1.11
CA GLN A 210 6.25 4.00 1.78
C GLN A 210 6.79 4.21 3.19
N GLY A 211 7.45 5.35 3.45
CA GLY A 211 7.92 5.72 4.79
C GLY A 211 6.76 5.88 5.76
N ILE A 212 5.71 6.59 5.34
CA ILE A 212 4.47 6.74 6.11
C ILE A 212 3.77 5.40 6.28
N ASP A 213 3.62 4.61 5.20
CA ASP A 213 2.96 3.30 5.27
C ASP A 213 3.64 2.38 6.29
N LEU A 214 4.98 2.32 6.32
CA LEU A 214 5.73 1.50 7.28
C LEU A 214 5.69 2.05 8.71
N ALA A 215 5.97 3.33 8.89
CA ALA A 215 6.05 3.93 10.23
C ALA A 215 4.71 3.87 10.96
N THR A 216 3.62 4.18 10.25
CA THR A 216 2.28 4.22 10.83
C THR A 216 1.71 2.82 11.05
N ALA A 217 2.01 1.86 10.17
CA ALA A 217 1.65 0.46 10.40
C ALA A 217 2.39 -0.10 11.62
N TYR A 218 3.68 0.18 11.77
CA TYR A 218 4.44 -0.23 12.96
C TYR A 218 3.82 0.35 14.23
N ARG A 219 3.56 1.67 14.25
CA ARG A 219 2.95 2.34 15.40
C ARG A 219 1.56 1.79 15.73
N ALA A 220 0.70 1.60 14.72
CA ALA A 220 -0.64 1.06 14.92
C ALA A 220 -0.61 -0.37 15.48
N VAL A 221 0.34 -1.21 15.05
CA VAL A 221 0.50 -2.57 15.58
C VAL A 221 1.06 -2.56 16.99
N GLU A 222 2.04 -1.71 17.28
CA GLU A 222 2.61 -1.53 18.63
C GLU A 222 1.52 -1.18 19.62
N VAL A 223 0.78 -0.09 19.40
CA VAL A 223 -0.29 0.34 20.32
C VAL A 223 -1.48 -0.63 20.38
N ALA A 224 -1.74 -1.37 19.31
CA ALA A 224 -2.79 -2.40 19.27
C ALA A 224 -2.47 -3.61 20.16
N LEU A 225 -1.19 -3.94 20.34
CA LEU A 225 -0.74 -5.13 21.06
C LEU A 225 -0.28 -4.84 22.49
N GLY A 226 -0.07 -3.57 22.84
CA GLY A 226 0.43 -3.12 24.16
C GLY A 226 1.94 -3.19 24.25
#